data_AF-A0A353M2Y4-F1
#
_entry.id   AF-A0A353M2Y4-F1
#
_cell.length_a   1.000
_cell.length_b   1.000
_cell.length_c   1.000
_cell.angle_alpha   90.00
_cell.angle_beta   90.00
_cell.angle_gamma   90.00
#
_symmetry.space_group_name_H-M   'P 1'
#
loop_
_entity.id
_entity.type
_entity.pdbx_description
1 polymer ?
#
loop_
_entity_poly.entity_id
_entity_poly.type
_entity_poly.pdbx_seq_one_letter_code
_entity_poly.pdbx_strand_id
1 'polypeptide(L)'
;MINQGPEFIAYMVCELEKLGVPVVTPPGGLGCHINAMEFVDHIPQNQYPTGALAAALYIVSGVRGMERGTLSEQRDEAGNERLADLELLRLALPRRVYTLSHVTYTIDRLAWLYEHRRMIEGLRFVDEPKTLRFFLGRLEALSNWPEQLAMEFEGDLGKI
;
A
#
# COMPACT_ATOMS: atom_id res chain seq x y z
N MET A 1 -14.32 7.46 -27.41
CA MET A 1 -13.03 7.69 -26.72
C MET A 1 -12.78 6.46 -25.85
N ILE A 2 -11.58 5.85 -25.87
CA ILE A 2 -11.29 4.65 -25.05
C ILE A 2 -10.88 5.12 -23.65
N ASN A 3 -11.80 5.03 -22.68
CA ASN A 3 -11.67 5.62 -21.35
C ASN A 3 -11.57 4.61 -20.20
N GLN A 4 -11.38 3.32 -20.51
CA GLN A 4 -11.38 2.23 -19.52
C GLN A 4 -10.47 2.50 -18.30
N GLY A 5 -9.23 2.95 -18.52
CA GLY A 5 -8.28 3.20 -17.43
C GLY A 5 -8.76 4.28 -16.45
N PRO A 6 -9.00 5.51 -16.92
CA PRO A 6 -9.58 6.57 -16.08
C PRO A 6 -10.91 6.19 -15.41
N GLU A 7 -11.81 5.49 -16.11
CA GLU A 7 -13.10 5.04 -15.56
C GLU A 7 -12.91 4.02 -14.42
N PHE A 8 -11.99 3.07 -14.57
CA PHE A 8 -11.70 2.08 -13.54
C PHE A 8 -11.00 2.69 -12.32
N ILE A 9 -10.10 3.66 -12.54
CA ILE A 9 -9.47 4.41 -11.44
C ILE A 9 -10.51 5.23 -10.69
N ALA A 10 -11.39 5.94 -11.40
CA ALA A 10 -12.48 6.71 -10.80
C ALA A 10 -13.42 5.80 -10.00
N TYR A 11 -13.80 4.65 -10.57
CA TYR A 11 -14.60 3.65 -9.86
C TYR A 11 -13.92 3.20 -8.56
N MET A 12 -12.63 2.81 -8.62
CA MET A 12 -11.88 2.39 -7.45
C MET A 12 -11.82 3.45 -6.36
N VAL A 13 -11.49 4.70 -6.71
CA VAL A 13 -11.40 5.81 -5.74
C VAL A 13 -12.76 6.09 -5.10
N CYS A 14 -13.83 6.17 -5.89
CA CYS A 14 -15.17 6.44 -5.37
C CYS A 14 -15.69 5.33 -4.45
N GLU A 15 -15.43 4.06 -4.77
CA GLU A 15 -15.85 2.96 -3.90
C GLU A 15 -15.03 2.90 -2.61
N LEU A 16 -13.72 3.14 -2.67
CA LEU A 16 -12.87 3.19 -1.48
C LEU A 16 -13.27 4.36 -0.56
N GLU A 17 -13.57 5.53 -1.11
CA GLU A 17 -14.06 6.68 -0.35
C GLU A 17 -15.39 6.37 0.38
N LYS A 18 -16.33 5.69 -0.29
CA LYS A 18 -17.59 5.24 0.33
C LYS A 18 -17.37 4.26 1.48
N LEU A 19 -16.33 3.43 1.40
CA LEU A 19 -15.94 2.45 2.42
C LEU A 19 -15.11 3.09 3.54
N GLY A 20 -14.82 4.39 3.46
CA GLY A 20 -14.00 5.11 4.44
C GLY A 20 -12.51 4.80 4.36
N VAL A 21 -12.06 4.12 3.30
CA VAL A 21 -10.63 3.89 3.06
C VAL A 21 -9.99 5.20 2.60
N PRO A 22 -8.94 5.70 3.26
CA PRO A 22 -8.37 7.00 2.95
C PRO A 22 -7.61 6.94 1.64
N VAL A 23 -8.13 7.67 0.64
CA VAL A 23 -7.60 7.73 -0.72
C VAL A 23 -7.46 9.18 -1.19
N VAL A 24 -6.49 9.44 -2.06
CA VAL A 24 -6.33 10.77 -2.65
C VAL A 24 -7.49 11.05 -3.63
N THR A 25 -8.19 12.16 -3.41
CA THR A 25 -9.25 12.66 -4.28
C THR A 25 -8.90 14.04 -4.84
N PRO A 26 -9.41 14.42 -6.02
CA PRO A 26 -10.21 13.61 -6.95
C PRO A 26 -9.39 12.49 -7.64
N PRO A 27 -10.04 11.50 -8.28
CA PRO A 27 -9.35 10.41 -8.96
C PRO A 27 -8.38 10.88 -10.04
N GLY A 28 -7.16 10.33 -10.06
CA GLY A 28 -6.15 10.62 -11.07
C GLY A 28 -6.30 9.80 -12.36
N GLY A 29 -5.44 10.06 -13.34
CA GLY A 29 -5.45 9.35 -14.63
C GLY A 29 -4.54 8.12 -14.75
N LEU A 30 -3.67 7.87 -13.76
CA LEU A 30 -2.62 6.85 -13.82
C LEU A 30 -2.74 5.75 -12.76
N GLY A 31 -3.46 6.00 -11.67
CA GLY A 31 -3.65 5.04 -10.60
C GLY A 31 -4.39 5.63 -9.40
N CYS A 32 -4.85 4.74 -8.52
CA CYS A 32 -5.39 5.09 -7.21
C CYS A 32 -4.21 5.24 -6.21
N HIS A 33 -4.30 6.20 -5.30
CA HIS A 33 -3.29 6.40 -4.26
C HIS A 33 -3.98 6.33 -2.90
N ILE A 34 -3.57 5.37 -2.08
CA ILE A 34 -4.06 5.22 -0.70
C ILE A 34 -3.19 6.11 0.20
N ASN A 35 -3.80 6.91 1.07
CA ASN A 35 -3.08 7.71 2.05
C ASN A 35 -2.69 6.83 3.24
N ALA A 36 -1.41 6.43 3.30
CA ALA A 36 -0.94 5.51 4.32
C ALA A 36 -0.88 6.15 5.71
N MET A 37 -0.70 7.48 5.84
CA MET A 37 -0.69 8.13 7.16
C MET A 37 -2.04 8.06 7.86
N GLU A 38 -3.13 8.01 7.09
CA GLU A 38 -4.49 7.83 7.63
C GLU A 38 -4.86 6.34 7.70
N PHE A 39 -4.35 5.52 6.78
CA PHE A 39 -4.64 4.08 6.76
C PHE A 39 -3.98 3.37 7.93
N VAL A 40 -2.73 3.68 8.25
CA VAL A 40 -1.98 3.05 9.35
C VAL A 40 -1.46 4.13 10.31
N ASP A 41 -2.39 4.93 10.84
CA ASP A 41 -2.11 6.12 11.67
C ASP A 41 -1.32 5.85 12.96
N HIS A 42 -1.17 4.59 13.38
CA HIS A 42 -0.35 4.19 14.52
C HIS A 42 1.10 3.91 14.18
N ILE A 43 1.47 3.81 12.90
CA ILE A 43 2.84 3.49 12.48
C ILE A 43 3.62 4.79 12.28
N PRO A 44 4.68 5.04 13.06
CA PRO A 44 5.54 6.21 12.86
C PRO A 44 6.18 6.22 11.47
N GLN A 45 6.32 7.39 10.87
CA GLN A 45 6.79 7.53 9.49
C GLN A 45 8.20 6.97 9.24
N ASN A 46 9.07 7.03 10.25
CA ASN A 46 10.42 6.43 10.22
C ASN A 46 10.42 4.90 10.31
N GLN A 47 9.26 4.26 10.40
CA GLN A 47 9.07 2.82 10.29
C GLN A 47 8.37 2.43 8.98
N TYR A 48 8.43 3.31 7.97
CA TYR A 48 8.01 3.07 6.60
C TYR A 48 6.55 2.57 6.46
N PRO A 49 5.55 3.34 6.93
CA PRO A 49 4.14 2.94 6.94
C PRO A 49 3.61 2.55 5.55
N THR A 50 4.00 3.29 4.51
CA THR A 50 3.59 2.94 3.13
C THR A 50 4.20 1.61 2.67
N GLY A 51 5.44 1.33 3.06
CA GLY A 51 6.09 0.05 2.78
C GLY A 51 5.41 -1.11 3.50
N ALA A 52 5.06 -0.92 4.78
CA ALA A 52 4.30 -1.89 5.58
C ALA A 52 2.93 -2.17 4.95
N LEU A 53 2.20 -1.12 4.57
CA LEU A 53 0.90 -1.23 3.91
C LEU A 53 1.00 -1.93 2.55
N ALA A 54 2.04 -1.67 1.76
CA ALA A 54 2.28 -2.35 0.50
C ALA A 54 2.50 -3.86 0.68
N ALA A 55 3.30 -4.24 1.68
CA ALA A 55 3.55 -5.64 2.02
C ALA A 55 2.28 -6.32 2.53
N ALA A 56 1.53 -5.65 3.42
CA ALA A 56 0.27 -6.15 3.97
C ALA A 56 -0.76 -6.42 2.87
N LEU A 57 -0.95 -5.48 1.93
CA LEU A 57 -1.83 -5.68 0.79
C LEU A 57 -1.40 -6.88 -0.05
N TYR A 58 -0.11 -7.02 -0.34
CA TYR A 58 0.40 -8.15 -1.11
C TYR A 58 0.12 -9.50 -0.42
N ILE A 59 0.30 -9.59 0.90
CA ILE A 59 0.03 -10.80 1.69
C ILE A 59 -1.43 -11.24 1.55
N VAL A 60 -2.38 -10.31 1.69
CA VAL A 60 -3.82 -10.64 1.79
C VAL A 60 -4.55 -10.64 0.44
N SER A 61 -3.84 -10.38 -0.66
CA SER A 61 -4.46 -10.26 -1.99
C SER A 61 -3.60 -10.67 -3.19
N GLY A 62 -2.28 -10.77 -3.03
CA GLY A 62 -1.35 -10.86 -4.16
C GLY A 62 -1.26 -9.58 -5.02
N VAL A 63 -1.99 -8.51 -4.70
CA VAL A 63 -1.90 -7.22 -5.40
C VAL A 63 -0.65 -6.47 -4.96
N ARG A 64 0.17 -6.07 -5.93
CA ARG A 64 1.41 -5.32 -5.67
C ARG A 64 1.21 -3.83 -5.94
N GLY A 65 1.23 -3.03 -4.89
CA GLY A 65 1.33 -1.58 -4.97
C GLY A 65 2.78 -1.09 -4.98
N MET A 66 2.98 0.19 -5.28
CA MET A 66 4.27 0.85 -5.22
C MET A 66 4.26 1.87 -4.08
N GLU A 67 5.24 1.75 -3.20
CA GLU A 67 5.55 2.74 -2.18
C GLU A 67 5.89 4.09 -2.82
N ARG A 68 5.30 5.17 -2.31
CA ARG A 68 5.59 6.55 -2.67
C ARG A 68 5.58 7.41 -1.40
N GLY A 69 6.63 7.27 -0.60
CA GLY A 69 6.80 7.99 0.66
C GLY A 69 8.25 8.01 1.10
N THR A 70 8.49 7.96 2.41
CA THR A 70 9.82 8.11 3.02
C THR A 70 10.82 7.07 2.51
N LEU A 71 10.38 5.85 2.20
CA LEU A 71 11.30 4.82 1.70
C LEU A 71 11.91 5.23 0.34
N SER A 72 11.14 5.94 -0.48
CA SER A 72 11.55 6.47 -1.78
C SER A 72 12.51 7.67 -1.69
N GLU A 73 12.56 8.36 -0.55
CA GLU A 73 13.51 9.45 -0.32
C GLU A 73 14.94 8.92 -0.11
N GLN A 74 15.94 9.75 -0.42
CA GLN A 74 17.33 9.47 -0.04
C GLN A 74 17.60 10.01 1.37
N ARG A 75 18.57 9.39 2.05
CA ARG A 75 19.14 9.97 3.27
C ARG A 75 19.75 11.34 2.96
N ASP A 76 19.72 12.23 3.95
CA ASP A 76 20.40 13.51 3.85
C ASP A 76 21.93 13.35 3.89
N GLU A 77 22.67 14.46 3.74
CA GLU A 77 24.15 14.45 3.75
C GLU A 77 24.75 13.94 5.07
N ALA A 78 24.00 14.06 6.18
CA ALA A 78 24.40 13.57 7.50
C ALA A 78 23.97 12.12 7.75
N GLY A 79 23.26 11.49 6.82
CA GLY A 79 22.74 10.13 6.91
C GLY A 79 21.39 10.02 7.64
N ASN A 80 20.75 11.13 7.99
CA ASN A 80 19.44 11.10 8.65
C ASN A 80 18.33 10.75 7.66
N GLU A 81 17.23 10.23 8.21
CA GLU A 81 16.04 9.92 7.44
C GLU A 81 15.29 11.19 7.08
N ARG A 82 15.15 11.45 5.78
CA ARG A 82 14.31 12.55 5.29
C ARG A 82 12.88 12.03 5.14
N LEU A 83 12.00 12.50 6.02
CA LEU A 83 10.59 12.15 5.96
C LEU A 83 9.92 12.82 4.74
N ALA A 84 9.12 12.05 4.01
CA ALA A 84 8.38 12.56 2.87
C ALA A 84 7.17 13.40 3.32
N ASP A 85 6.78 14.40 2.54
CA ASP A 85 5.56 15.17 2.84
C ASP A 85 4.27 14.33 2.65
N LEU A 86 4.36 13.26 1.86
CA LEU A 86 3.26 12.37 1.54
C LEU A 86 3.70 10.91 1.65
N GLU A 87 2.84 10.08 2.24
CA GLU A 87 3.01 8.63 2.35
C GLU A 87 1.88 7.94 1.56
N LEU A 88 2.15 7.57 0.31
CA LEU A 88 1.13 7.07 -0.62
C LEU A 88 1.44 5.67 -1.12
N LEU A 89 0.49 4.74 -0.95
CA LEU A 89 0.52 3.48 -1.67
C LEU A 89 -0.12 3.67 -3.05
N ARG A 90 0.69 3.65 -4.10
CA ARG A 90 0.21 3.81 -5.47
C ARG A 90 -0.17 2.47 -6.09
N LEU A 91 -1.44 2.35 -6.47
CA LEU A 91 -2.00 1.28 -7.30
C LEU A 91 -2.12 1.79 -8.74
N ALA A 92 -1.03 1.65 -9.49
CA ALA A 92 -1.02 2.00 -10.91
C ALA A 92 -1.86 1.00 -11.71
N LEU A 93 -2.65 1.49 -12.67
CA LEU A 93 -3.53 0.64 -13.48
C LEU A 93 -3.02 0.55 -14.93
N PRO A 94 -2.33 -0.53 -15.34
CA PRO A 94 -1.91 -0.76 -16.71
C PRO A 94 -3.09 -0.78 -17.68
N ARG A 95 -2.93 -0.08 -18.81
CA ARG A 95 -3.99 0.11 -19.80
C ARG A 95 -4.35 -1.23 -20.47
N ARG A 96 -5.63 -1.58 -20.46
CA ARG A 96 -6.19 -2.76 -21.15
C ARG A 96 -5.62 -4.12 -20.68
N VAL A 97 -5.12 -4.18 -19.44
CA VAL A 97 -4.62 -5.43 -18.84
C VAL A 97 -5.64 -6.03 -17.88
N TYR A 98 -6.23 -5.20 -17.01
CA TYR A 98 -7.17 -5.63 -16.00
C TYR A 98 -8.63 -5.42 -16.40
N THR A 99 -9.51 -6.21 -15.81
CA THR A 99 -10.98 -6.11 -15.93
C THR A 99 -11.53 -5.37 -14.72
N LEU A 100 -12.80 -4.98 -14.77
CA LEU A 100 -13.46 -4.39 -13.61
C LEU A 100 -13.46 -5.36 -12.41
N SER A 101 -13.59 -6.67 -12.64
CA SER A 101 -13.52 -7.68 -11.58
C SER A 101 -12.20 -7.67 -10.81
N HIS A 102 -11.06 -7.45 -11.48
CA HIS A 102 -9.77 -7.31 -10.79
C HIS A 102 -9.72 -6.03 -9.94
N VAL A 103 -10.35 -4.95 -10.42
CA VAL A 103 -10.46 -3.68 -9.69
C VAL A 103 -11.37 -3.85 -8.47
N THR A 104 -12.54 -4.47 -8.62
CA THR A 104 -13.47 -4.81 -7.53
C THR A 104 -12.82 -5.74 -6.51
N TYR A 105 -12.05 -6.75 -6.95
CA TYR A 105 -11.27 -7.60 -6.06
C TYR A 105 -10.27 -6.79 -5.22
N THR A 106 -9.57 -5.84 -5.84
CA THR A 106 -8.61 -4.99 -5.12
C THR A 106 -9.30 -4.10 -4.08
N ILE A 107 -10.48 -3.55 -4.41
CA ILE A 107 -11.29 -2.73 -3.49
C ILE A 107 -11.72 -3.57 -2.28
N ASP A 108 -12.26 -4.77 -2.54
CA ASP A 108 -12.69 -5.72 -1.51
C ASP A 108 -11.54 -6.07 -0.54
N ARG A 109 -10.35 -6.37 -1.08
CA ARG A 109 -9.16 -6.67 -0.26
C ARG A 109 -8.64 -5.47 0.52
N LEU A 110 -8.70 -4.27 -0.03
CA LEU A 110 -8.34 -3.04 0.69
C LEU A 110 -9.33 -2.74 1.82
N ALA A 111 -10.62 -2.96 1.62
CA ALA A 111 -11.64 -2.77 2.63
C ALA A 111 -11.43 -3.73 3.81
N TRP A 112 -11.23 -5.02 3.51
CA TRP A 112 -10.87 -6.03 4.51
C TRP A 112 -9.60 -5.63 5.28
N LEU A 113 -8.54 -5.22 4.56
CA LEU A 113 -7.29 -4.82 5.18
C LEU A 113 -7.45 -3.58 6.04
N TYR A 114 -8.33 -2.66 5.67
CA TYR A 114 -8.62 -1.47 6.47
C TYR A 114 -9.28 -1.82 7.80
N GLU A 115 -10.19 -2.80 7.83
CA GLU A 115 -10.76 -3.30 9.08
C GLU A 115 -9.70 -3.91 10.01
N HIS A 116 -8.68 -4.56 9.44
CA HIS A 116 -7.59 -5.24 10.15
C HIS A 116 -6.31 -4.39 10.29
N ARG A 117 -6.34 -3.10 9.88
CA ARG A 117 -5.16 -2.23 9.75
C ARG A 117 -4.29 -2.12 11.00
N ARG A 118 -4.89 -2.30 12.19
CA ARG A 118 -4.20 -2.26 13.49
C ARG A 118 -3.23 -3.43 13.71
N MET A 119 -3.36 -4.51 12.94
CA MET A 119 -2.40 -5.61 12.96
C MET A 119 -1.10 -5.25 12.25
N ILE A 120 -1.12 -4.30 11.32
CA ILE A 120 0.08 -3.93 10.55
C ILE A 120 1.02 -3.15 11.47
N GLU A 121 2.30 -3.51 11.50
CA GLU A 121 3.32 -2.73 12.20
C GLU A 121 4.44 -2.30 11.25
N GLY A 122 5.36 -1.49 11.77
CA GLY A 122 6.42 -0.90 10.97
C GLY A 122 7.44 -1.89 10.40
N LEU A 123 8.30 -1.37 9.53
CA LEU A 123 9.44 -2.05 8.93
C LEU A 123 10.77 -1.41 9.34
N ARG A 124 11.88 -2.13 9.15
CA ARG A 124 13.24 -1.59 9.19
C ARG A 124 14.10 -2.15 8.08
N PHE A 125 15.10 -1.38 7.62
CA PHE A 125 16.10 -1.90 6.70
C PHE A 125 16.97 -2.97 7.37
N VAL A 126 17.22 -4.07 6.65
CA VAL A 126 18.25 -5.07 6.97
C VAL A 126 19.42 -5.01 6.00
N ASP A 127 19.17 -4.48 4.80
CA ASP A 127 20.18 -4.18 3.79
C ASP A 127 19.74 -2.90 3.07
N GLU A 128 20.51 -1.81 3.26
CA GLU A 128 20.22 -0.50 2.69
C GLU A 128 21.34 -0.06 1.74
N PRO A 129 21.12 -0.20 0.41
CA PRO A 129 22.05 0.31 -0.59
C PRO A 129 22.16 1.83 -0.55
N LYS A 130 23.36 2.35 -0.82
CA LYS A 130 23.63 3.81 -0.85
C LYS A 130 22.82 4.57 -1.89
N THR A 131 22.41 3.90 -2.97
CA THR A 131 21.62 4.48 -4.05
C THR A 131 20.47 3.54 -4.38
N LEU A 132 19.36 4.11 -4.87
CA LEU A 132 18.15 3.34 -5.25
C LEU A 132 17.67 2.39 -4.13
N ARG A 133 17.76 2.82 -2.86
CA ARG A 133 17.41 2.00 -1.70
C ARG A 133 15.98 1.45 -1.74
N PHE A 134 15.04 2.20 -2.30
CA PHE A 134 13.64 1.75 -2.45
C PHE A 134 13.49 0.59 -3.44
N PHE A 135 14.46 0.40 -4.34
CA PHE A 135 14.44 -0.63 -5.37
C PHE A 135 15.27 -1.85 -4.98
N LEU A 136 16.45 -1.63 -4.39
CA LEU A 136 17.40 -2.69 -4.07
C LEU A 136 17.43 -3.07 -2.58
N GLY A 137 16.91 -2.20 -1.72
CA GLY A 137 16.93 -2.41 -0.29
C GLY A 137 16.03 -3.55 0.16
N ARG A 138 16.43 -4.18 1.25
CA ARG A 138 15.67 -5.24 1.91
C ARG A 138 15.25 -4.75 3.28
N LEU A 139 13.98 -4.97 3.58
CA LEU A 139 13.39 -4.65 4.88
C LEU A 139 12.90 -5.92 5.56
N GLU A 140 12.80 -5.85 6.87
CA GLU A 140 12.07 -6.83 7.67
C GLU A 140 11.00 -6.12 8.52
N ALA A 141 10.00 -6.89 8.94
CA ALA A 141 8.99 -6.42 9.87
C ALA A 141 9.59 -6.23 11.27
N LEU A 142 9.10 -5.24 12.02
CA LEU A 142 9.52 -5.01 13.41
C LEU A 142 9.03 -6.10 14.38
N SER A 143 8.05 -6.90 13.95
CA SER A 143 7.46 -8.03 14.67
C SER A 143 7.02 -9.11 13.69
N ASN A 144 6.29 -10.12 14.19
CA ASN A 144 5.67 -11.18 13.38
C ASN A 144 4.28 -10.82 12.84
N TRP A 145 3.98 -9.53 12.70
CA TRP A 145 2.70 -9.09 12.14
C TRP A 145 2.40 -9.65 10.74
N PRO A 146 3.38 -9.87 9.82
CA PRO A 146 3.08 -10.43 8.51
C PRO A 146 2.48 -11.84 8.62
N GLU A 147 3.04 -12.68 9.49
CA GLU A 147 2.56 -14.04 9.74
C GLU A 147 1.18 -14.01 10.41
N GLN A 148 0.98 -13.13 11.39
CA GLN A 148 -0.32 -12.99 12.05
C GLN A 148 -1.42 -12.52 11.09
N LEU A 149 -1.12 -11.56 10.22
CA LEU A 149 -2.04 -11.06 9.21
C LEU A 149 -2.38 -12.15 8.18
N ALA A 150 -1.39 -12.93 7.76
CA ALA A 150 -1.61 -14.07 6.85
C ALA A 150 -2.51 -15.12 7.50
N MET A 151 -2.26 -15.47 8.77
CA MET A 151 -3.09 -16.43 9.52
C MET A 151 -4.53 -15.95 9.69
N GLU A 152 -4.74 -14.66 9.97
CA GLU A 152 -6.08 -14.07 10.07
C GLU A 152 -6.82 -14.17 8.73
N PHE A 153 -6.15 -13.79 7.63
CA PHE A 153 -6.72 -13.89 6.29
C PHE A 153 -7.03 -15.35 5.89
N GLU A 154 -6.13 -16.30 6.18
CA GLU A 154 -6.37 -17.72 5.93
C GLU A 154 -7.55 -18.27 6.74
N GLY A 155 -7.75 -17.77 7.96
CA GLY A 155 -8.88 -18.12 8.81
C GLY A 155 -10.23 -17.80 8.16
N ASP A 156 -10.33 -16.66 7.48
CA ASP A 156 -11.54 -16.20 6.79
C ASP A 156 -11.89 -17.01 5.54
N LEU A 157 -10.90 -17.63 4.89
CA LEU A 157 -11.13 -18.48 3.71
C LEU A 157 -11.83 -19.80 4.07
N GLY A 158 -11.90 -20.14 5.36
CA GLY A 158 -12.39 -21.43 5.85
C GLY A 158 -11.45 -22.58 5.48
N LYS A 159 -11.66 -23.75 6.12
CA LYS A 159 -10.97 -24.97 5.69
C LYS A 159 -11.58 -25.40 4.35
N ILE A 160 -10.83 -25.21 3.25
CA ILE A 160 -11.13 -25.80 1.94
C ILE A 160 -11.09 -27.33 2.05
#